data_AF-A0A0F6QC53-F1
#
_entry.id   AF-A0A0F6QC53-F1
#
_cell.length_a   1.000
_cell.length_b   1.000
_cell.length_c   1.000
_cell.angle_alpha   90.00
_cell.angle_beta   90.00
_cell.angle_gamma   90.00
#
_symmetry.space_group_name_H-M   'P 1'
#
loop_
_entity.id
_entity.type
_entity.pdbx_description
1 polymer ?
#
loop_
_entity_poly.entity_id
_entity_poly.type
_entity_poly.pdbx_seq_one_letter_code
_entity_poly.pdbx_strand_id
1 'polypeptide(L)'
;MFNQDVIAAVREAKFCRVVIYPAVRGWSGERVLLEVSDDIAALGYTDCQRGAGHWLVLDTTPEQVAQEAERLRGAPVLVLRGGVANGAVDNLCGEGLANQ
;
A
#
# COMPACT_ATOMS: atom_id res chain seq x y z
N MET A 1 2.17 12.25 8.44
CA MET A 1 2.45 13.29 7.42
C MET A 1 3.50 12.80 6.42
N PHE A 2 3.35 13.07 5.12
CA PHE A 2 4.31 12.64 4.10
C PHE A 2 5.49 13.62 4.05
N ASN A 3 6.72 13.08 4.07
CA ASN A 3 7.92 13.89 3.83
C ASN A 3 8.22 13.95 2.31
N GLN A 4 9.25 14.71 1.92
CA GLN A 4 9.58 14.89 0.51
C GLN A 4 9.96 13.57 -0.19
N ASP A 5 10.65 12.67 0.50
CA ASP A 5 11.05 11.36 -0.07
C ASP A 5 9.83 10.48 -0.35
N VAL A 6 8.87 10.45 0.58
CA VAL A 6 7.60 9.73 0.41
C VAL A 6 6.80 10.32 -0.75
N ILE A 7 6.74 11.65 -0.86
CA ILE A 7 6.05 12.34 -1.95
C ILE A 7 6.67 11.98 -3.31
N ALA A 8 8.00 11.98 -3.40
CA ALA A 8 8.71 11.59 -4.62
C ALA A 8 8.42 10.13 -4.97
N ALA A 9 8.55 9.23 -4.00
CA ALA A 9 8.33 7.80 -4.22
C ALA A 9 6.89 7.47 -4.66
N VAL A 10 5.87 8.12 -4.07
CA VAL A 10 4.47 7.96 -4.48
C VAL A 10 4.22 8.45 -5.91
N ARG A 11 4.89 9.52 -6.33
CA ARG A 11 4.75 10.08 -7.68
C ARG A 11 5.44 9.23 -8.74
N GLU A 12 6.57 8.65 -8.41
CA GLU A 12 7.42 7.92 -9.35
C GLU A 12 7.02 6.45 -9.52
N ALA A 13 6.48 5.84 -8.46
CA ALA A 13 6.17 4.41 -8.47
C ALA A 13 5.01 4.05 -9.41
N LYS A 14 5.16 2.94 -10.13
CA LYS A 14 4.08 2.37 -10.96
C LYS A 14 2.93 1.82 -10.12
N PHE A 15 3.24 1.21 -8.98
CA PHE A 15 2.28 0.60 -8.07
C PHE A 15 2.33 1.29 -6.72
N CYS A 16 1.17 1.60 -6.17
CA CYS A 16 0.99 2.23 -4.86
C CYS A 16 -0.24 1.63 -4.17
N ARG A 17 -0.11 1.23 -2.91
CA ARG A 17 -1.25 0.77 -2.08
C ARG A 17 -1.09 1.19 -0.63
N VAL A 18 -2.21 1.27 0.07
CA VAL A 18 -2.28 1.48 1.52
C VAL A 18 -2.67 0.15 2.18
N VAL A 19 -1.94 -0.27 3.19
CA VAL A 19 -2.21 -1.49 3.95
C VAL A 19 -2.44 -1.15 5.42
N ILE A 20 -3.59 -1.54 5.95
CA ILE A 20 -4.01 -1.31 7.32
C ILE A 20 -3.83 -2.60 8.12
N TYR A 21 -2.82 -2.66 8.97
CA TYR A 21 -2.61 -3.81 9.85
C TYR A 21 -3.36 -3.61 11.17
N PRO A 22 -4.08 -4.65 11.65
CA PRO A 22 -4.76 -4.59 12.93
C PRO A 22 -3.75 -4.42 14.07
N ALA A 23 -4.22 -3.87 15.19
CA ALA A 23 -3.43 -3.80 16.39
C ALA A 23 -3.04 -5.21 16.85
N VAL A 24 -1.74 -5.49 16.94
CA VAL A 24 -1.20 -6.72 17.52
C VAL A 24 -0.46 -6.43 18.82
N ARG A 25 -0.24 -7.46 19.63
CA ARG A 25 0.45 -7.33 20.92
C ARG A 25 1.82 -6.68 20.72
N GLY A 26 2.06 -5.57 21.43
CA GLY A 26 3.29 -4.78 21.32
C GLY A 26 3.18 -3.57 20.39
N TRP A 27 2.04 -3.35 19.74
CA TRP A 27 1.75 -2.12 19.02
C TRP A 27 0.78 -1.25 19.80
N SER A 28 0.91 0.08 19.66
CA SER A 28 0.02 1.06 20.29
C SER A 28 -1.35 1.16 19.62
N GLY A 29 -1.58 0.46 18.50
CA GLY A 29 -2.82 0.51 17.74
C GLY A 29 -2.68 -0.10 16.35
N GLU A 30 -3.66 0.16 15.48
CA GLU A 30 -3.59 -0.14 14.06
C GLU A 30 -2.39 0.58 13.41
N ARG A 31 -1.82 -0.03 12.38
CA ARG A 31 -0.74 0.57 11.59
C ARG A 31 -1.16 0.74 10.16
N VAL A 32 -0.87 1.92 9.60
CA VAL A 32 -1.11 2.22 8.19
C VAL A 32 0.24 2.24 7.49
N LEU A 33 0.44 1.35 6.53
CA LEU A 33 1.61 1.33 5.66
C LEU A 33 1.24 1.84 4.28
N LEU A 34 2.05 2.76 3.78
CA LEU A 34 2.06 3.16 2.37
C LEU A 34 3.14 2.35 1.67
N GLU A 35 2.76 1.57 0.66
CA GLU A 35 3.66 0.72 -0.09
C GLU A 35 3.72 1.18 -1.54
N VAL A 36 4.94 1.31 -2.06
CA VAL A 36 5.20 1.70 -3.44
C VAL A 36 6.20 0.76 -4.08
N SER A 37 6.09 0.53 -5.38
CA SER A 37 7.10 -0.20 -6.16
C SER A 37 6.88 -0.02 -7.66
N ASP A 38 7.91 -0.31 -8.45
CA ASP A 38 7.80 -0.48 -9.90
C ASP A 38 7.40 -1.89 -10.34
N ASP A 39 7.34 -2.84 -9.40
CA ASP A 39 6.89 -4.22 -9.62
C ASP A 39 5.83 -4.59 -8.57
N ILE A 40 4.66 -5.02 -9.03
CA ILE A 40 3.55 -5.44 -8.16
C ILE A 40 3.97 -6.57 -7.19
N ALA A 41 4.88 -7.45 -7.61
CA ALA A 41 5.37 -8.56 -6.79
C ALA A 41 6.30 -8.11 -5.65
N ALA A 42 6.81 -6.88 -5.71
CA ALA A 42 7.70 -6.30 -4.70
C ALA A 42 6.97 -5.43 -3.67
N LEU A 43 5.65 -5.22 -3.81
CA LEU A 43 4.86 -4.53 -2.79
C LEU A 43 4.90 -5.27 -1.45
N GLY A 44 5.18 -4.52 -0.37
CA GLY A 44 5.35 -5.07 0.98
C GLY A 44 6.80 -5.44 1.33
N TYR A 45 7.73 -5.30 0.37
CA TYR A 45 9.16 -5.45 0.59
C TYR A 45 9.88 -4.12 0.42
N THR A 46 11.08 -4.03 0.99
CA THR A 46 12.03 -2.97 0.65
C THR A 46 13.06 -3.54 -0.32
N ASP A 47 13.08 -3.02 -1.56
CA ASP A 47 14.01 -3.45 -2.61
C ASP A 47 14.47 -2.22 -3.41
N CYS A 48 15.71 -1.82 -3.18
CA CYS A 48 16.32 -0.67 -3.83
C CYS A 48 16.52 -0.84 -5.34
N GLN A 49 16.56 -2.08 -5.87
CA GLN A 49 16.65 -2.32 -7.31
C GLN A 49 15.32 -2.12 -8.04
N ARG A 50 14.20 -2.22 -7.32
CA ARG A 50 12.84 -2.17 -7.87
C ARG A 50 12.05 -0.93 -7.44
N GLY A 51 12.74 0.06 -6.88
CA GLY A 51 12.11 1.25 -6.29
C GLY A 51 11.08 0.89 -5.21
N ALA A 52 11.21 -0.28 -4.58
CA ALA A 52 10.22 -0.79 -3.64
C ALA A 52 10.50 -0.25 -2.23
N GLY A 53 9.49 0.34 -1.62
CA GLY A 53 9.56 0.90 -0.28
C GLY A 53 8.22 0.84 0.43
N HIS A 54 8.27 0.76 1.75
CA HIS A 54 7.10 0.88 2.61
C HIS A 54 7.36 1.90 3.72
N TRP A 55 6.38 2.75 4.01
CA TRP A 55 6.46 3.73 5.09
C TRP A 55 5.32 3.56 6.06
N LEU A 56 5.64 3.53 7.35
CA LEU A 56 4.65 3.64 8.41
C LEU A 56 4.16 5.09 8.46
N VAL A 57 2.86 5.29 8.21
CA VAL A 57 2.23 6.61 8.32
C VAL A 57 1.58 6.73 9.70
N LEU A 58 2.00 7.76 10.43
CA LEU A 58 1.52 8.07 11.78
C LEU A 58 0.52 9.23 11.76
N ASP A 59 -0.33 9.27 12.78
CA ASP A 59 -1.24 10.37 13.11
C ASP A 59 -2.17 10.78 11.96
N THR A 60 -2.64 9.82 11.16
CA THR A 60 -3.50 10.04 9.98
C THR A 60 -4.36 8.81 9.76
N THR A 61 -5.62 9.00 9.33
CA THR A 61 -6.51 7.86 9.06
C THR A 61 -6.16 7.19 7.72
N PRO A 62 -6.44 5.90 7.53
CA PRO A 62 -6.19 5.22 6.26
C PRO A 62 -6.82 5.92 5.05
N GLU A 63 -8.01 6.51 5.22
CA GLU A 63 -8.73 7.24 4.18
C GLU A 63 -7.98 8.51 3.77
N GLN A 64 -7.43 9.25 4.74
CA GLN A 64 -6.62 10.43 4.47
C GLN A 64 -5.31 10.06 3.77
N VAL A 65 -4.68 8.95 4.15
CA VAL A 65 -3.47 8.44 3.47
C VAL A 65 -3.78 8.08 2.03
N ALA A 66 -4.89 7.36 1.79
CA ALA A 66 -5.31 6.99 0.44
C ALA A 66 -5.62 8.23 -0.41
N GLN A 67 -6.40 9.16 0.10
CA GLN A 67 -6.76 10.40 -0.61
C GLN A 67 -5.52 11.22 -0.99
N GLU A 68 -4.55 11.35 -0.09
CA GLU A 68 -3.33 12.09 -0.38
C GLU A 68 -2.45 11.36 -1.40
N ALA A 69 -2.32 10.03 -1.29
CA ALA A 69 -1.58 9.24 -2.27
C ALA A 69 -2.22 9.29 -3.66
N GLU A 70 -3.55 9.21 -3.74
CA GLU A 70 -4.32 9.37 -4.98
C GLU A 70 -4.11 10.75 -5.61
N ARG A 71 -4.18 11.80 -4.78
CA ARG A 71 -3.94 13.18 -5.22
C ARG A 71 -2.53 13.37 -5.76
N LEU A 72 -1.52 12.77 -5.11
CA LEU A 72 -0.12 12.88 -5.53
C LEU A 72 0.16 12.11 -6.82
N ARG A 73 -0.45 10.93 -6.99
CA ARG A 73 -0.25 10.07 -8.16
C ARG A 73 -1.15 10.43 -9.35
N GLY A 74 -2.28 11.08 -9.11
CA GLY A 74 -3.30 11.32 -10.14
C GLY A 74 -4.02 10.05 -10.60
N ALA A 75 -4.03 9.00 -9.78
CA ALA A 75 -4.66 7.72 -10.09
C ALA A 75 -5.13 6.99 -8.81
N PRO A 76 -6.10 6.06 -8.90
CA PRO A 76 -6.68 5.38 -7.72
C PRO A 76 -5.65 4.52 -6.97
N VAL A 77 -5.73 4.51 -5.63
CA VAL A 77 -4.83 3.75 -4.75
C VAL A 77 -5.63 2.69 -4.00
N LEU A 78 -5.18 1.44 -4.07
CA LEU A 78 -5.86 0.34 -3.40
C LEU A 78 -5.64 0.42 -1.89
N VAL A 79 -6.71 0.28 -1.10
CA VAL A 79 -6.67 0.19 0.36
C VAL A 79 -7.00 -1.24 0.78
N LEU A 80 -6.07 -1.87 1.50
CA LEU A 80 -6.19 -3.25 1.96
C LEU A 80 -6.17 -3.30 3.49
N ARG A 81 -6.86 -4.29 4.07
CA ARG A 81 -6.65 -4.68 5.47
C ARG A 81 -5.67 -5.85 5.52
N GLY A 82 -4.55 -5.67 6.21
CA GLY A 82 -3.52 -6.68 6.38
C GLY A 82 -3.96 -7.78 7.34
N GLY A 83 -3.92 -9.03 6.90
CA GLY A 83 -4.12 -10.21 7.73
C GLY A 83 -2.79 -10.83 8.18
N VAL A 84 -2.84 -11.73 9.18
CA VAL A 84 -1.68 -12.48 9.73
C VAL A 84 -1.05 -13.45 8.71
N ALA A 85 -1.58 -13.54 7.49
CA ALA A 85 -1.01 -14.32 6.39
C ALA A 85 -0.29 -13.40 5.41
N ASN A 86 0.97 -13.06 5.69
CA ASN A 86 1.89 -12.63 4.64
C ASN A 86 2.09 -13.81 3.68
N GLY A 87 1.39 -13.80 2.54
CA GLY A 87 1.57 -14.84 1.53
C GLY A 87 0.62 -14.83 0.32
N ALA A 88 -0.52 -14.14 0.37
CA ALA A 88 -1.42 -14.06 -0.78
C ALA A 88 -1.94 -12.63 -0.94
N VAL A 89 -1.35 -11.91 -1.90
CA VAL A 89 -2.06 -10.83 -2.57
C VAL A 89 -3.08 -11.54 -3.45
N ASP A 90 -4.30 -11.71 -2.95
CA ASP A 90 -5.40 -12.20 -3.79
C ASP A 90 -5.76 -11.10 -4.80
N ASN A 91 -5.04 -11.11 -5.92
CA ASN A 91 -5.48 -10.47 -7.15
C ASN A 91 -6.66 -11.28 -7.71
N LEU A 92 -7.85 -11.08 -7.15
CA LEU A 92 -9.10 -11.50 -7.79
C LEU A 92 -9.96 -10.27 -8.08
N CYS A 93 -9.53 -9.51 -9.09
CA CYS A 93 -10.46 -8.81 -9.97
C CYS A 93 -10.17 -9.29 -11.40
N GLY A 94 -10.91 -10.30 -11.81
CA GLY A 94 -10.97 -10.82 -13.16
C GLY A 94 -12.32 -11.48 -13.32
N GLU A 95 -13.33 -10.68 -13.69
CA GLU A 95 -14.62 -11.21 -14.13
C GLU A 95 -14.41 -12.20 -15.28
N GLY A 96 -15.02 -13.38 -15.15
CA GLY A 96 -15.04 -14.42 -16.17
C GLY A 96 -16.29 -15.27 -15.98
N LEU A 97 -17.42 -14.76 -16.46
CA LEU A 97 -18.67 -15.48 -16.64
C LEU A 97 -18.47 -16.72 -17.56
N ALA A 98 -19.40 -17.67 -17.39
CA ALA A 98 -19.89 -18.65 -18.36
C ALA A 98 -19.42 -20.12 -18.21
N ASN A 99 -20.41 -20.95 -17.84
CA ASN A 99 -20.74 -22.30 -18.35
C ASN A 99 -19.61 -23.31 -18.56
N GLN A 100 -19.61 -24.41 -17.80
CA GLN A 100 -20.30 -25.67 -18.12
C GLN A 100 -20.21 -26.66 -16.95
#